data_AF-A0A7X7PNN4-F1
#
_entry.id   AF-A0A7X7PNN4-F1
#
_cell.length_a   1.000
_cell.length_b   1.000
_cell.length_c   1.000
_cell.angle_alpha   90.00
_cell.angle_beta   90.00
_cell.angle_gamma   90.00
#
_symmetry.space_group_name_H-M   'P 1'
#
loop_
_entity.id
_entity.type
_entity.pdbx_description
1 polymer ?
#
loop_
_entity_poly.entity_id
_entity_poly.type
_entity_poly.pdbx_seq_one_letter_code
_entity_poly.pdbx_strand_id
1 'polypeptide(L)'
;LVALRPSPVVVHVDGFALRECPLAHRPVVRGDARSAAVAAASIVAKVTRDAVMRGLHEIHAAWGFATHVGYATPDHHRAILQYGLCAQHRRSFASVAYRQLELEWAGDGVQSAEPVPDTIS
;
A
#
# COMPACT_ATOMS: atom_id res chain seq x y z
N LEU A 1 7.38 -16.84 -3.74
CA LEU A 1 7.76 -17.77 -4.84
C LEU A 1 7.86 -19.22 -4.38
N VAL A 2 8.43 -19.50 -3.21
CA VAL A 2 8.56 -20.87 -2.65
C VAL A 2 7.21 -21.59 -2.46
N ALA A 3 6.10 -20.84 -2.33
CA ALA A 3 4.75 -21.39 -2.21
C ALA A 3 4.05 -21.72 -3.55
N LEU A 4 4.65 -21.43 -4.71
CA LEU A 4 4.02 -21.69 -6.01
C LEU A 4 4.13 -23.19 -6.39
N ARG A 5 3.05 -23.73 -6.96
CA ARG A 5 2.93 -25.13 -7.39
C ARG A 5 2.43 -25.17 -8.85
N PRO A 6 3.13 -25.87 -9.77
CA PRO A 6 4.48 -26.42 -9.58
C PRO A 6 5.51 -25.30 -9.34
N SER A 7 6.70 -25.66 -8.85
CA SER A 7 7.77 -24.68 -8.69
C SER A 7 8.16 -24.12 -10.06
N PRO A 8 8.24 -22.79 -10.23
CA PRO A 8 8.60 -22.22 -11.52
C PRO A 8 10.08 -22.51 -11.83
N VAL A 9 10.36 -22.80 -13.09
CA VAL A 9 11.72 -23.03 -13.59
C VAL A 9 12.45 -21.71 -13.83
N VAL A 10 11.72 -20.68 -14.25
CA VAL A 10 12.22 -19.30 -14.44
C VAL A 10 11.16 -18.30 -14.00
N VAL A 11 11.60 -17.18 -13.44
CA VAL A 11 10.72 -16.07 -13.01
C VAL A 11 10.97 -14.85 -13.88
N HIS A 12 9.92 -14.29 -14.47
CA HIS A 12 9.97 -12.97 -15.11
C HIS A 12 9.48 -11.91 -14.15
N VAL A 13 10.25 -10.83 -13.99
CA VAL A 13 9.98 -9.75 -13.04
C VAL A 13 9.79 -8.47 -13.81
N ASP A 14 8.70 -7.74 -13.56
CA ASP A 14 8.52 -6.44 -14.17
C ASP A 14 9.49 -5.42 -13.58
N GLY A 15 10.18 -4.67 -14.44
CA GLY A 15 11.11 -3.62 -14.04
C GLY A 15 12.50 -4.15 -13.69
N PHE A 16 12.78 -4.31 -12.40
CA PHE A 16 14.15 -4.49 -11.88
C PHE A 16 14.43 -5.91 -11.40
N ALA A 17 15.73 -6.25 -11.34
CA ALA A 17 16.17 -7.51 -10.77
C ALA A 17 15.83 -7.59 -9.27
N LEU A 18 15.47 -8.77 -8.80
CA LEU A 18 15.18 -9.00 -7.38
C LEU A 18 16.51 -9.15 -6.66
N ARG A 19 16.76 -8.29 -5.65
CA ARG A 19 17.98 -8.37 -4.82
C ARG A 19 18.10 -9.71 -4.10
N GLU A 20 16.97 -10.24 -3.63
CA GLU A 20 16.91 -11.49 -2.85
C GLU A 20 15.87 -12.42 -3.47
N CYS A 21 16.28 -13.19 -4.48
CA CYS A 21 15.44 -14.23 -5.08
C CYS A 21 16.25 -15.51 -5.26
N PRO A 22 15.87 -16.63 -4.59
CA PRO A 22 16.60 -17.89 -4.70
C PRO A 22 16.37 -18.60 -6.04
N LEU A 23 15.43 -18.12 -6.85
CA LEU A 23 15.10 -18.70 -8.15
C LEU A 23 15.77 -17.91 -9.28
N ALA A 24 16.09 -18.62 -10.36
CA ALA A 24 16.52 -18.01 -11.61
C ALA A 24 15.45 -17.02 -12.07
N HIS A 25 15.83 -15.74 -12.22
CA HIS A 25 14.90 -14.69 -12.57
C HIS A 25 15.49 -13.73 -13.60
N ARG A 26 14.62 -13.12 -14.39
CA ARG A 26 14.98 -12.15 -15.42
C ARG A 26 14.11 -10.90 -15.30
N PRO A 27 14.70 -9.71 -15.15
CA PRO A 27 13.96 -8.46 -15.22
C PRO A 27 13.51 -8.20 -16.67
N VAL A 28 12.29 -7.70 -16.82
CA VAL A 28 11.71 -7.30 -18.10
C VAL A 28 11.18 -5.88 -17.95
N VAL A 29 11.78 -4.94 -18.65
CA VAL A 29 11.32 -3.54 -18.68
C VAL A 29 9.96 -3.48 -19.37
N ARG A 30 8.94 -2.95 -18.66
CA ARG A 30 7.53 -2.94 -19.09
C ARG A 30 7.04 -4.35 -19.39
N GLY A 31 7.32 -5.26 -18.45
CA GLY A 31 7.05 -6.68 -18.58
C GLY A 31 5.56 -6.98 -18.71
N ASP A 32 4.70 -6.18 -18.09
CA ASP A 32 3.25 -6.26 -18.23
C ASP A 32 2.77 -6.09 -19.68
N ALA A 33 3.40 -5.21 -20.46
CA ALA A 33 3.09 -5.01 -21.87
C ALA A 33 3.76 -6.04 -22.81
N ARG A 34 4.69 -6.86 -22.30
CA ARG A 34 5.57 -7.71 -23.12
C ARG A 34 5.51 -9.19 -22.77
N SER A 35 4.87 -9.57 -21.67
CA SER A 35 4.79 -10.94 -21.17
C SER A 35 3.40 -11.18 -20.61
N ALA A 36 2.67 -12.12 -21.21
CA ALA A 36 1.35 -12.51 -20.73
C ALA A 36 1.37 -13.00 -19.26
N ALA A 37 2.44 -13.67 -18.85
CA ALA A 37 2.59 -14.12 -17.46
C ALA A 37 2.75 -12.94 -16.47
N VAL A 38 3.50 -11.90 -16.87
CA VAL A 38 3.66 -10.70 -16.05
C VAL A 38 2.36 -9.90 -16.02
N ALA A 39 1.68 -9.76 -17.16
CA ALA A 39 0.37 -9.12 -17.24
C ALA A 39 -0.66 -9.80 -16.33
N ALA A 40 -0.73 -11.13 -16.36
CA ALA A 40 -1.60 -11.91 -15.49
C ALA A 40 -1.26 -11.73 -14.01
N ALA A 41 0.03 -11.75 -13.65
CA ALA A 41 0.47 -11.50 -12.28
C ALA A 41 0.08 -10.09 -11.81
N SER A 42 0.21 -9.06 -12.66
CA SER A 42 -0.19 -7.69 -12.36
C SER A 42 -1.70 -7.55 -12.10
N ILE A 43 -2.54 -8.26 -12.86
CA ILE A 43 -3.99 -8.30 -12.63
C ILE A 43 -4.31 -8.93 -11.28
N VAL A 44 -3.74 -10.11 -10.99
CA VAL A 44 -3.94 -10.80 -9.70
C VAL A 44 -3.50 -9.92 -8.55
N ALA A 45 -2.32 -9.31 -8.64
CA ALA A 45 -1.80 -8.42 -7.61
C ALA A 45 -2.72 -7.22 -7.37
N LYS A 46 -3.17 -6.56 -8.44
CA LYS A 46 -4.06 -5.40 -8.34
C LYS A 46 -5.41 -5.75 -7.72
N VAL A 47 -6.09 -6.76 -8.26
CA VAL A 47 -7.43 -7.17 -7.78
C VAL A 47 -7.36 -7.59 -6.30
N THR A 48 -6.32 -8.33 -5.92
CA THR A 48 -6.12 -8.76 -4.53
C THR A 48 -5.87 -7.54 -3.62
N ARG A 49 -4.99 -6.62 -4.01
CA ARG A 49 -4.73 -5.40 -3.24
C ARG A 49 -6.00 -4.57 -3.06
N ASP A 50 -6.75 -4.35 -4.14
CA ASP A 50 -7.95 -3.52 -4.10
C ASP A 50 -9.05 -4.18 -3.24
N ALA A 51 -9.11 -5.51 -3.18
CA ALA A 51 -9.96 -6.24 -2.24
C ALA A 51 -9.53 -6.07 -0.77
N VAL A 52 -8.22 -6.20 -0.49
CA VAL A 52 -7.67 -5.96 0.85
C VAL A 52 -7.96 -4.54 1.34
N MET A 53 -7.79 -3.53 0.47
CA MET A 53 -8.01 -2.13 0.83
C MET A 53 -9.48 -1.81 1.10
N ARG A 54 -10.41 -2.50 0.41
CA ARG A 54 -11.85 -2.43 0.76
C ARG A 54 -12.13 -3.06 2.12
N GLY A 55 -11.56 -4.22 2.44
CA GLY A 55 -11.67 -4.81 3.77
C GLY A 55 -11.07 -3.90 4.87
N LEU A 56 -9.95 -3.22 4.59
CA LEU A 56 -9.40 -2.23 5.51
C LEU A 56 -10.32 -1.03 5.71
N HIS A 57 -11.06 -0.62 4.68
CA HIS A 57 -12.03 0.48 4.79
C HIS A 57 -13.20 0.12 5.72
N GLU A 58 -13.60 -1.15 5.81
CA GLU A 58 -14.63 -1.57 6.78
C GLU A 58 -14.19 -1.33 8.24
N ILE A 59 -12.88 -1.43 8.50
CA ILE A 59 -12.28 -1.23 9.84
C ILE A 59 -11.85 0.23 10.05
N HIS A 60 -11.41 0.90 8.98
CA HIS A 60 -10.81 2.23 8.97
C HIS A 60 -11.53 3.16 7.98
N ALA A 61 -12.86 3.26 8.10
CA ALA A 61 -13.70 3.98 7.14
C ALA A 61 -13.27 5.44 6.94
N ALA A 62 -12.88 6.10 8.03
CA ALA A 62 -12.42 7.49 8.06
C ALA A 62 -11.22 7.79 7.13
N TRP A 63 -10.40 6.78 6.81
CA TRP A 63 -9.21 6.93 5.96
C TRP A 63 -9.45 6.68 4.48
N GLY A 64 -10.66 6.31 4.03
CA GLY A 64 -10.99 6.28 2.60
C GLY A 64 -10.31 5.18 1.75
N PHE A 65 -9.74 4.14 2.37
CA PHE A 65 -8.96 3.09 1.67
C PHE A 65 -9.67 2.41 0.49
N ALA A 66 -11.01 2.33 0.49
CA ALA A 66 -11.78 1.76 -0.62
C ALA A 66 -11.61 2.54 -1.94
N THR A 67 -11.27 3.82 -1.87
CA THR A 67 -11.18 4.70 -3.05
C THR A 67 -9.74 4.84 -3.54
N HIS A 68 -8.83 5.31 -2.68
CA HIS A 68 -7.44 5.60 -3.09
C HIS A 68 -6.48 4.46 -2.78
N VAL A 69 -6.94 3.34 -2.19
CA VAL A 69 -6.15 2.11 -1.97
C VAL A 69 -4.77 2.36 -1.32
N GLY A 70 -4.71 3.38 -0.46
CA GLY A 70 -3.50 3.78 0.26
C GLY A 70 -2.53 4.69 -0.49
N TYR A 71 -2.87 5.15 -1.71
CA TYR A 71 -2.10 6.21 -2.38
C TYR A 71 -2.28 7.56 -1.69
N ALA A 72 -1.21 8.35 -1.66
CA ALA A 72 -1.17 9.70 -1.08
C ALA A 72 -1.95 10.73 -1.94
N THR A 73 -3.26 10.56 -2.02
CA THR A 73 -4.17 11.51 -2.63
C THR A 73 -4.47 12.67 -1.67
N PRO A 74 -4.98 13.81 -2.16
CA PRO A 74 -5.44 14.89 -1.28
C PRO A 74 -6.45 14.42 -0.22
N ASP A 75 -7.34 13.50 -0.59
CA ASP A 75 -8.33 12.93 0.35
C ASP A 75 -7.67 12.13 1.46
N HIS A 76 -6.69 11.28 1.11
CA HIS A 76 -5.94 10.50 2.11
C HIS A 76 -5.17 11.45 3.03
N HIS A 77 -4.55 12.49 2.49
CA HIS A 77 -3.84 13.49 3.29
C HIS A 77 -4.78 14.21 4.28
N ARG A 78 -5.97 14.62 3.83
CA ARG A 78 -6.98 15.22 4.73
C ARG A 78 -7.42 14.27 5.84
N ALA A 79 -7.63 13.00 5.53
CA ALA A 79 -7.98 12.01 6.53
C ALA A 79 -6.85 11.81 7.56
N ILE A 80 -5.58 11.78 7.13
CA ILE A 80 -4.44 11.68 8.04
C ILE A 80 -4.34 12.92 8.94
N LEU A 81 -4.56 14.11 8.38
CA LEU A 81 -4.61 15.36 9.15
C LEU A 81 -5.68 15.34 10.24
N GLN A 82 -6.86 14.82 9.90
CA GLN A 82 -8.02 14.84 10.79
C GLN A 82 -7.99 13.72 11.84
N TYR A 83 -7.57 12.51 11.46
CA TYR A 83 -7.68 11.30 12.29
C TYR A 83 -6.33 10.72 12.71
N GLY A 84 -5.22 11.32 12.28
CA GLY A 84 -3.88 10.79 12.50
C GLY A 84 -3.56 9.55 11.66
N LEU A 85 -2.46 8.87 12.00
CA LEU A 85 -2.03 7.63 11.34
C LEU A 85 -2.68 6.41 11.99
N CYS A 86 -3.33 5.56 11.20
CA CYS A 86 -3.68 4.19 11.63
C CYS A 86 -2.50 3.20 11.46
N ALA A 87 -2.64 2.00 12.03
CA ALA A 87 -1.64 0.93 12.03
C ALA A 87 -1.17 0.48 10.62
N GLN A 88 -2.00 0.70 9.59
CA GLN A 88 -1.67 0.30 8.21
C GLN A 88 -0.76 1.30 7.48
N HIS A 89 -0.52 2.48 8.05
CA HIS A 89 0.35 3.48 7.46
C HIS A 89 1.82 3.09 7.61
N ARG A 90 2.55 3.11 6.49
CA ARG A 90 3.97 2.77 6.43
C ARG A 90 4.82 3.97 6.83
N ARG A 91 5.26 4.01 8.08
CA ARG A 91 6.05 5.14 8.63
C ARG A 91 7.40 5.36 7.94
N SER A 92 8.01 4.29 7.41
CA SER A 92 9.27 4.39 6.67
C SER A 92 9.10 5.00 5.28
N PHE A 93 7.88 5.07 4.76
CA PHE A 93 7.60 5.86 3.57
C PHE A 93 7.61 7.30 4.02
N ALA A 94 8.75 7.97 3.83
CA ALA A 94 8.91 9.40 4.07
C ALA A 94 8.10 10.21 3.04
N SER A 95 6.80 9.93 2.93
CA SER A 95 5.88 10.70 2.11
C SER A 95 5.99 12.14 2.59
N VAL A 96 6.07 13.06 1.63
CA VAL A 96 6.03 14.50 1.92
C VAL A 96 4.81 14.82 2.81
N ALA A 97 3.72 14.08 2.62
CA ALA A 97 2.52 14.08 3.44
C ALA A 97 2.71 13.72 4.93
N TYR A 98 3.74 12.99 5.36
CA TYR A 98 3.99 12.79 6.80
C TYR A 98 4.93 13.85 7.37
N ARG A 99 5.87 14.31 6.55
CA ARG A 99 6.87 15.32 6.96
C ARG A 99 6.25 16.70 7.11
N GLN A 100 5.20 17.01 6.33
CA GLN A 100 4.43 18.25 6.42
C GLN A 100 3.52 18.33 7.65
N LEU A 101 3.28 17.20 8.33
CA LEU A 101 2.33 17.13 9.44
C LEU A 101 2.97 17.19 10.83
N GLU A 102 4.31 17.23 10.90
CA GLU A 102 5.08 17.28 12.17
C GLU A 102 4.57 16.29 13.24
N LEU A 103 4.01 15.15 12.82
CA LEU A 103 3.39 14.19 13.73
C LEU A 103 4.47 13.47 14.55
N GLU A 104 4.65 13.89 15.81
CA GLU A 104 5.36 13.11 16.82
C GLU A 104 4.51 11.92 17.25
N TRP A 105 5.09 10.72 17.18
CA TRP A 105 4.41 9.49 17.58
C TRP A 105 4.55 9.26 19.10
N ALA A 106 3.46 9.37 19.85
CA ALA A 106 3.35 8.80 21.20
C ALA A 106 3.04 7.30 21.10
N GLY A 107 3.83 6.47 21.78
CA GLY A 107 3.80 5.00 21.71
C GLY A 107 2.45 4.32 21.93
N ASP A 108 2.27 3.19 21.25
CA ASP A 108 1.27 2.12 21.39
C ASP A 108 0.01 2.41 22.22
N GLY A 109 -1.03 2.87 21.52
CA GLY A 109 -2.41 2.78 21.98
C GLY A 109 -3.33 2.94 20.78
N VAL A 110 -4.20 1.96 20.53
CA VAL A 110 -5.40 2.20 19.71
C VAL A 110 -6.23 3.23 20.47
N GLN A 111 -6.04 4.50 20.18
CA GLN A 111 -6.95 5.54 20.64
C GLN A 111 -8.11 5.59 19.66
N SER A 112 -9.28 5.20 20.16
CA SER A 112 -10.57 5.54 19.59
C SER A 112 -10.53 7.03 19.24
N ALA A 113 -10.65 7.34 17.94
CA ALA A 113 -10.65 8.69 17.44
C ALA A 113 -11.86 9.43 18.00
N GLU A 114 -11.67 10.19 19.09
CA GLU A 114 -12.58 11.28 19.41
C GLU A 114 -12.37 12.36 18.33
N PRO A 115 -13.44 12.86 17.69
CA PRO A 115 -13.31 13.89 16.69
C PRO A 115 -12.72 15.16 17.32
N VAL A 116 -11.66 15.69 16.70
CA VAL A 116 -11.13 17.01 17.04
C VAL A 116 -12.25 18.03 16.81
N PRO A 117 -12.64 18.84 17.81
CA PRO A 117 -13.72 19.79 17.64
C PRO A 117 -13.32 20.86 16.63
N ASP A 118 -14.21 21.11 15.66
CA ASP A 118 -14.11 22.21 14.70
C ASP A 118 -14.06 23.53 15.45
N THR A 119 -12.85 24.02 15.76
CA THR A 119 -12.64 25.37 16.26
C THR A 119 -11.76 26.12 15.28
N ILE A 120 -12.34 26.55 14.16
CA ILE A 120 -11.93 27.77 13.48
C ILE A 120 -13.18 28.56 13.08
N SER A 121 -13.33 29.68 13.81
CA SER A 121 -14.16 30.88 13.61
C SER A 121 -15.51 30.98 14.30
#